data_AF-A0A178WXW3-F1
#
_entry.id   AF-A0A178WXW3-F1
#
_cell.length_a   1.000
_cell.length_b   1.000
_cell.length_c   1.000
_cell.angle_alpha   90.00
_cell.angle_beta   90.00
_cell.angle_gamma   90.00
#
_symmetry.space_group_name_H-M   'P 1'
#
loop_
_entity.id
_entity.type
_entity.pdbx_description
1 polymer ?
#
loop_
_entity_poly.entity_id
_entity_poly.type
_entity_poly.pdbx_seq_one_letter_code
_entity_poly.pdbx_strand_id
1 'polypeptide(L)'
;MINLIAVIIAIASVLASLGHVGYLALLNNAAGKRAGGAPVAQYVRSRWALAGGATAASLFAWLLTSGNVVLDILAIVIAVGSGATSMKALQSTQAKYRSGG
;
A
#
# COMPACT_ATOMS: atom_id res chain seq x y z
N MET A 1 22.56 -4.11 13.90
CA MET A 1 21.75 -5.22 13.35
C MET A 1 20.26 -4.88 13.31
N ILE A 2 19.63 -4.47 14.42
CA ILE A 2 18.21 -4.09 14.45
C ILE A 2 17.86 -2.95 13.47
N ASN A 3 18.68 -1.90 13.41
CA ASN A 3 18.48 -0.81 12.44
C ASN A 3 18.48 -1.30 10.97
N LEU A 4 19.40 -2.21 10.59
CA LEU A 4 19.41 -2.77 9.23
C LEU A 4 18.12 -3.54 8.92
N ILE A 5 17.60 -4.32 9.87
CA ILE A 5 16.33 -5.04 9.73
C ILE A 5 15.17 -4.04 9.60
N ALA A 6 15.15 -2.99 10.43
CA ALA A 6 14.12 -1.94 10.38
C ALA A 6 14.11 -1.23 9.02
N VAL A 7 15.28 -0.87 8.49
CA VAL A 7 15.42 -0.25 7.16
C VAL A 7 14.92 -1.17 6.04
N ILE A 8 15.27 -2.47 6.07
CA ILE A 8 14.80 -3.44 5.05
C ILE A 8 13.27 -3.57 5.09
N ILE A 9 12.69 -3.68 6.28
CA ILE A 9 11.24 -3.79 6.47
C ILE A 9 10.54 -2.49 6.02
N ALA A 10 11.11 -1.32 6.34
CA ALA A 10 10.60 -0.03 5.90
C ALA A 10 10.58 0.05 4.36
N ILE A 11 11.68 -0.31 3.68
CA ILE A 11 11.75 -0.36 2.22
C ILE A 11 10.70 -1.31 1.64
N ALA A 12 10.57 -2.52 2.19
CA ALA A 12 9.56 -3.49 1.74
C ALA A 12 8.13 -2.93 1.89
N SER A 13 7.83 -2.24 2.99
CA SER A 13 6.53 -1.61 3.23
C SER A 13 6.23 -0.46 2.25
N VAL A 14 7.24 0.36 1.95
CA VAL A 14 7.14 1.45 0.96
C VAL A 14 6.86 0.86 -0.42
N LEU A 15 7.62 -0.15 -0.84
CA LEU A 15 7.41 -0.83 -2.13
C LEU A 15 6.00 -1.45 -2.23
N ALA A 16 5.52 -2.09 -1.16
CA ALA A 16 4.17 -2.66 -1.13
C ALA A 16 3.09 -1.57 -1.25
N SER A 17 3.24 -0.45 -0.56
CA SER A 17 2.29 0.67 -0.62
C SER A 17 2.26 1.32 -2.02
N LEU A 18 3.44 1.55 -2.62
CA LEU A 18 3.58 2.10 -3.96
C LEU A 18 3.00 1.16 -5.02
N GLY A 19 3.21 -0.16 -4.88
CA GLY A 19 2.59 -1.16 -5.75
C GLY A 19 1.06 -1.10 -5.69
N HIS A 20 0.48 -0.92 -4.51
CA HIS A 20 -0.97 -0.80 -4.34
C HIS A 20 -1.53 0.49 -4.97
N VAL A 21 -0.89 1.63 -4.71
CA VAL A 21 -1.28 2.93 -5.30
C VAL A 21 -1.12 2.91 -6.82
N GLY A 22 0.01 2.42 -7.33
CA GLY A 22 0.29 2.32 -8.75
C GLY A 22 -0.73 1.44 -9.48
N TYR A 23 -1.11 0.31 -8.88
CA TYR A 23 -2.15 -0.57 -9.44
C TYR A 23 -3.52 0.11 -9.51
N LEU A 24 -3.93 0.84 -8.46
CA LEU A 24 -5.18 1.61 -8.47
C LEU A 24 -5.15 2.73 -9.51
N ALA A 25 -4.02 3.41 -9.68
CA ALA A 25 -3.88 4.45 -10.71
C ALA A 25 -4.03 3.88 -12.13
N LEU A 26 -3.43 2.71 -12.40
CA LEU A 26 -3.56 2.01 -13.69
C LEU A 26 -5.01 1.55 -13.93
N LEU A 27 -5.68 0.99 -12.92
CA LEU A 27 -7.09 0.60 -13.00
C LEU A 27 -8.00 1.79 -13.28
N ASN A 28 -7.78 2.93 -12.61
CA ASN A 28 -8.57 4.14 -12.84
C ASN A 28 -8.41 4.66 -14.28
N ASN A 29 -7.19 4.63 -14.81
CA ASN A 29 -6.90 5.05 -16.19
C ASN A 29 -7.54 4.09 -17.21
N ALA A 30 -7.48 2.79 -16.97
CA ALA A 30 -8.12 1.79 -17.82
C ALA A 30 -9.66 1.87 -17.78
N ALA A 31 -10.24 2.11 -16.59
CA ALA A 31 -11.68 2.26 -16.40
C ALA A 31 -12.23 3.54 -17.06
N GLY A 32 -11.47 4.65 -17.03
CA GLY A 32 -11.85 5.90 -17.70
C GLY A 32 -11.89 5.81 -19.23
N LYS A 33 -11.21 4.81 -19.82
CA LYS A 33 -11.13 4.62 -21.28
C LYS A 33 -12.16 3.62 -21.84
N ARG A 34 -12.97 2.97 -21.01
CA ARG A 34 -13.96 1.96 -21.44
C ARG A 34 -15.40 2.43 -21.16
N ALA A 35 -16.28 2.31 -22.16
CA ALA A 35 -17.72 2.48 -21.97
C ALA A 35 -18.24 1.41 -20.98
N GLY A 36 -18.73 1.84 -19.81
CA GLY A 36 -19.12 0.96 -18.70
C GLY A 36 -18.14 0.90 -17.52
N GLY A 37 -17.01 1.63 -17.54
CA GLY A 37 -16.02 1.66 -16.45
C GLY A 37 -16.40 2.48 -15.21
N ALA A 38 -17.56 3.16 -15.21
CA ALA A 38 -18.02 4.03 -14.13
C ALA A 38 -18.05 3.38 -12.72
N PRO A 39 -18.61 2.17 -12.52
CA PRO A 39 -18.58 1.52 -11.20
C PRO A 39 -17.16 1.14 -10.75
N VAL A 40 -16.26 0.81 -11.69
CA VAL A 40 -14.84 0.53 -11.38
C VAL A 40 -14.13 1.80 -10.95
N ALA A 41 -14.38 2.93 -11.62
CA ALA A 41 -13.81 4.23 -11.24
C ALA A 41 -14.29 4.70 -9.85
N GLN A 42 -15.58 4.52 -9.51
CA GLN A 42 -16.09 4.84 -8.17
C GLN A 42 -15.45 3.97 -7.08
N TYR A 43 -15.32 2.67 -7.33
CA TYR A 43 -14.69 1.75 -6.39
C TYR A 43 -13.20 2.03 -6.18
N VAL A 44 -12.49 2.39 -7.26
CA VAL A 44 -11.09 2.81 -7.12
C VAL A 44 -11.02 4.08 -6.27
N ARG A 45 -11.88 5.08 -6.55
CA ARG A 45 -11.90 6.37 -5.84
C ARG A 45 -12.15 6.23 -4.33
N SER A 46 -12.97 5.26 -3.90
CA SER A 46 -13.17 4.99 -2.47
C SER A 46 -11.95 4.33 -1.80
N ARG A 47 -11.08 3.67 -2.57
CA ARG A 47 -9.85 3.03 -2.06
C ARG A 47 -8.62 3.93 -2.06
N TRP A 48 -8.66 5.06 -2.75
CA TRP A 48 -7.55 6.03 -2.75
C TRP A 48 -7.22 6.55 -1.35
N ALA A 49 -8.22 6.73 -0.47
CA ALA A 49 -7.99 7.17 0.91
C ALA A 49 -7.19 6.13 1.72
N LEU A 50 -7.54 4.85 1.60
CA LEU A 50 -6.83 3.73 2.23
C LEU A 50 -5.41 3.57 1.67
N ALA A 51 -5.26 3.64 0.35
CA ALA A 51 -3.97 3.50 -0.31
C ALA A 51 -3.04 4.69 0.00
N GLY A 52 -3.57 5.91 0.01
CA GLY A 52 -2.85 7.12 0.40
C GLY A 52 -2.43 7.09 1.86
N GLY A 53 -3.32 6.67 2.76
CA GLY A 53 -3.02 6.51 4.19
C GLY A 53 -1.93 5.48 4.46
N ALA A 54 -2.00 4.30 3.81
CA ALA A 54 -0.97 3.27 3.93
C ALA A 54 0.40 3.76 3.40
N THR A 55 0.41 4.52 2.30
CA THR A 55 1.63 5.10 1.74
C THR A 55 2.24 6.12 2.71
N ALA A 56 1.44 7.05 3.25
CA ALA A 56 1.89 8.01 4.25
C ALA A 56 2.46 7.32 5.51
N ALA A 57 1.79 6.27 5.99
CA ALA A 57 2.26 5.49 7.13
C ALA A 57 3.60 4.77 6.84
N SER A 58 3.78 4.23 5.63
CA SER A 58 5.03 3.56 5.25
C SER A 58 6.22 4.53 5.14
N LEU A 59 5.98 5.73 4.58
CA LEU A 59 6.99 6.79 4.52
C LEU A 59 7.34 7.32 5.92
N PHE A 60 6.35 7.44 6.81
CA PHE A 60 6.58 7.81 8.20
C PHE A 60 7.40 6.74 8.95
N ALA A 61 7.09 5.45 8.75
CA ALA A 61 7.87 4.35 9.30
C ALA A 61 9.33 4.38 8.82
N TRP A 62 9.57 4.69 7.54
CA TRP A 62 10.92 4.84 7.01
C TRP A 62 11.67 6.04 7.62
N LEU A 63 11.00 7.18 7.83
CA LEU A 63 11.63 8.32 8.50
C LEU A 63 12.09 7.96 9.92
N LEU A 64 11.30 7.14 10.63
CA LEU A 64 11.61 6.70 12.00
C LEU A 64 12.84 5.79 12.09
N THR A 65 13.22 5.08 11.02
CA THR A 65 14.46 4.25 11.03
C THR A 65 15.74 5.07 11.05
N SER A 66 15.66 6.41 11.00
CA SER A 66 16.81 7.30 11.20
C SER A 66 17.13 7.59 12.68
N GLY A 67 16.31 7.07 13.61
CA GLY A 67 16.40 7.33 15.04
C GLY A 67 17.00 6.22 15.91
N ASN A 68 16.80 6.30 17.24
CA ASN A 68 17.25 5.33 18.25
C ASN A 68 16.46 4.00 18.16
N VAL A 69 16.96 2.91 18.78
CA VAL A 69 16.40 1.53 18.78
C VAL A 69 14.89 1.45 19.09
N VAL A 70 14.36 2.36 19.93
CA VAL A 70 12.91 2.43 20.21
C VAL A 70 12.12 2.84 18.97
N LEU A 71 12.65 3.76 18.16
CA LEU A 71 12.05 4.21 16.91
C LEU A 71 12.15 3.12 15.82
N ASP A 72 13.23 2.31 15.84
CA ASP A 72 13.34 1.14 14.96
C ASP A 72 12.24 0.10 15.21
N ILE A 73 11.91 -0.18 16.48
CA ILE A 73 10.85 -1.13 16.83
C ILE A 73 9.48 -0.60 16.38
N LEU A 74 9.21 0.69 16.61
CA LEU A 74 7.97 1.33 16.14
C LEU A 74 7.88 1.32 14.61
N ALA A 75 8.98 1.60 13.91
CA ALA A 75 9.06 1.53 12.46
C ALA A 75 8.72 0.13 11.95
N ILE A 76 9.26 -0.92 12.57
CA ILE A 76 8.97 -2.32 12.21
C ILE A 76 7.48 -2.63 12.38
N VAL A 77 6.88 -2.28 13.52
CA VAL A 77 5.46 -2.56 13.78
C VAL A 77 4.56 -1.84 12.78
N ILE A 78 4.82 -0.56 12.51
CA ILE A 78 4.04 0.23 11.54
C ILE A 78 4.23 -0.28 10.11
N ALA A 79 5.46 -0.63 9.73
CA ALA A 79 5.78 -1.14 8.40
C ALA A 79 5.19 -2.53 8.14
N VAL A 80 5.24 -3.44 9.13
CA VAL A 80 4.58 -4.75 9.05
C VAL A 80 3.07 -4.60 8.94
N GLY A 81 2.46 -3.74 9.76
CA GLY A 81 1.02 -3.48 9.72
C GLY A 81 0.54 -2.88 8.39
N SER A 82 1.23 -1.84 7.90
CA SER A 82 0.89 -1.17 6.64
C SER A 82 1.17 -2.04 5.40
N GLY A 83 2.27 -2.81 5.41
CA GLY A 83 2.59 -3.77 4.35
C GLY A 83 1.59 -4.92 4.26
N ALA A 84 1.25 -5.54 5.39
CA ALA A 84 0.30 -6.67 5.43
C ALA A 84 -1.11 -6.26 5.00
N THR A 85 -1.58 -5.08 5.42
CA THR A 85 -2.90 -4.55 5.01
C THR A 85 -2.93 -4.22 3.51
N SER A 86 -1.85 -3.61 2.98
CA SER A 86 -1.72 -3.34 1.54
C SER A 86 -1.70 -4.61 0.70
N MET A 87 -0.97 -5.65 1.14
CA MET A 87 -0.97 -6.96 0.48
C MET A 87 -2.36 -7.62 0.48
N LYS A 88 -3.06 -7.63 1.63
CA LYS A 88 -4.43 -8.16 1.71
C LYS A 88 -5.40 -7.41 0.80
N ALA A 89 -5.30 -6.07 0.75
CA ALA A 89 -6.13 -5.25 -0.12
C ALA A 89 -5.87 -5.54 -1.60
N LEU A 90 -4.61 -5.74 -1.98
CA LEU A 90 -4.21 -6.13 -3.33
C LEU A 90 -4.74 -7.52 -3.69
N GLN A 91 -4.55 -8.52 -2.83
CA GLN A 91 -5.04 -9.89 -3.04
C GLN A 91 -6.57 -9.94 -3.15
N SER A 92 -7.30 -9.21 -2.30
CA SER A 92 -8.77 -9.10 -2.38
C SER A 92 -9.22 -8.48 -3.70
N THR A 93 -8.51 -7.45 -4.16
CA THR A 93 -8.80 -6.81 -5.46
C THR A 93 -8.55 -7.78 -6.62
N GLN A 94 -7.42 -8.49 -6.61
CA GLN A 94 -7.10 -9.49 -7.62
C GLN A 94 -8.09 -10.66 -7.62
N ALA A 95 -8.50 -11.15 -6.45
CA ALA A 95 -9.46 -12.24 -6.33
C ALA A 95 -10.80 -11.84 -7.00
N LYS A 96 -11.30 -10.64 -6.70
CA LYS A 96 -12.56 -10.12 -7.25
C LYS A 96 -12.53 -9.98 -8.77
N TYR A 97 -11.44 -9.48 -9.35
CA TYR A 97 -11.33 -9.29 -10.81
C TYR A 97 -10.88 -10.55 -11.56
N ARG A 98 -10.22 -11.50 -10.89
CA ARG A 98 -9.84 -12.79 -11.47
C ARG A 98 -10.98 -13.80 -11.47
N SER A 99 -11.92 -13.72 -10.53
CA SER A 99 -13.09 -14.60 -10.48
C SER A 99 -14.23 -14.18 -11.41
N GLY A 100 -14.06 -13.15 -12.24
CA GLY A 100 -15.08 -12.73 -13.20
C GLY A 100 -16.36 -12.19 -12.57
N GLY A 101 -16.24 -11.38 -11.51
CA GLY A 101 -17.39 -10.70 -10.90
C GLY A 101 -18.12 -9.76 -11.87
#